data_AF-A0A1Q4YVY9-F1
#
_entry.id   AF-A0A1Q4YVY9-F1
#
_cell.length_a   1.000
_cell.length_b   1.000
_cell.length_c   1.000
_cell.angle_alpha   90.00
_cell.angle_beta   90.00
_cell.angle_gamma   90.00
#
_symmetry.space_group_name_H-M   'P 1'
#
loop_
_entity.id
_entity.type
_entity.pdbx_description
1 polymer ?
#
loop_
_entity_poly.entity_id
_entity_poly.type
_entity_poly.pdbx_seq_one_letter_code
_entity_poly.pdbx_strand_id
1 'polypeptide(L)'
;MAELAELVAQWQSAYRRYSEVHETNRYANADDPEAAARIAPAYREVAWLWRQLAAQEASPWWAKAAALHAADTFDHQAGLNEAVVKGSRSAGEVER
;
A
#
# COMPACT_ATOMS: atom_id res chain seq x y z
N MET A 1 16.19 -20.10 -0.38
CA MET A 1 16.76 -19.06 -1.28
C MET A 1 15.83 -18.71 -2.43
N ALA A 2 15.20 -19.67 -3.12
CA ALA A 2 14.23 -19.39 -4.19
C ALA A 2 13.04 -18.53 -3.71
N GLU A 3 12.51 -18.82 -2.53
CA GLU A 3 11.38 -18.08 -1.93
C GLU A 3 11.69 -16.60 -1.63
N LEU A 4 12.88 -16.29 -1.07
CA LEU A 4 13.29 -14.90 -0.82
C LEU A 4 13.45 -14.13 -2.14
N ALA A 5 14.06 -14.74 -3.15
CA ALA A 5 14.23 -14.11 -4.45
C ALA A 5 12.87 -13.81 -5.12
N GLU A 6 11.92 -14.75 -4.99
CA GLU A 6 10.56 -14.56 -5.48
C GLU A 6 9.83 -13.45 -4.72
N LEU A 7 9.88 -13.42 -3.39
CA LEU A 7 9.29 -12.35 -2.57
C LEU A 7 9.89 -10.98 -2.90
N VAL A 8 11.20 -10.91 -3.14
CA VAL A 8 11.86 -9.68 -3.58
C VAL A 8 11.37 -9.24 -4.95
N ALA A 9 11.19 -10.17 -5.90
CA ALA A 9 10.64 -9.85 -7.22
C ALA A 9 9.18 -9.35 -7.13
N GLN A 10 8.35 -10.01 -6.30
CA GLN A 10 6.98 -9.58 -6.03
C GLN A 10 6.95 -8.18 -5.40
N TRP A 11 7.79 -7.94 -4.38
CA TRP A 11 7.93 -6.63 -3.74
C TRP A 11 8.34 -5.54 -4.72
N GLN A 12 9.32 -5.80 -5.60
CA GLN A 12 9.74 -4.84 -6.62
C GLN A 12 8.61 -4.52 -7.61
N SER A 13 7.85 -5.53 -8.03
CA SER A 13 6.70 -5.36 -8.91
C SER A 13 5.61 -4.49 -8.26
N ALA A 14 5.23 -4.82 -7.03
CA ALA A 14 4.24 -4.06 -6.26
C ALA A 14 4.69 -2.61 -6.02
N TYR A 15 5.97 -2.39 -5.70
CA TYR A 15 6.48 -1.04 -5.46
C TYR A 15 6.51 -0.19 -6.74
N ARG A 16 6.83 -0.79 -7.90
CA ARG A 16 6.74 -0.11 -9.21
C ARG A 16 5.30 0.28 -9.52
N ARG A 17 4.36 -0.66 -9.35
CA ARG A 17 2.92 -0.39 -9.53
C ARG A 17 2.44 0.73 -8.60
N TYR A 18 2.82 0.69 -7.32
CA TYR A 18 2.56 1.78 -6.38
C TYR A 18 3.08 3.12 -6.91
N SER A 19 4.32 3.15 -7.40
CA SER A 19 4.94 4.38 -7.92
C SER A 19 4.21 4.92 -9.16
N GLU A 20 3.78 4.05 -10.07
CA GLU A 20 2.99 4.40 -11.25
C GLU A 20 1.62 4.99 -10.88
N VAL A 21 0.92 4.37 -9.93
CA VAL A 21 -0.37 4.87 -9.44
C VAL A 21 -0.20 6.17 -8.67
N HIS A 22 0.85 6.28 -7.85
CA HIS A 22 1.19 7.51 -7.14
C HIS A 22 1.45 8.66 -8.11
N GLU A 23 2.21 8.43 -9.18
CA GLU A 23 2.44 9.44 -10.22
C GLU A 23 1.16 9.79 -10.98
N THR A 24 0.30 8.80 -11.26
CA THR A 24 -1.03 9.04 -11.85
C THR A 24 -1.88 9.93 -10.95
N ASN A 25 -1.76 9.80 -9.63
CA ASN A 25 -2.46 10.59 -8.63
C ASN A 25 -1.78 11.93 -8.30
N ARG A 26 -0.66 12.28 -8.96
CA ARG A 26 0.17 13.44 -8.60
C ARG A 26 -0.59 14.76 -8.45
N TYR A 27 -1.62 14.96 -9.25
CA TYR A 27 -2.44 16.18 -9.27
C TYR A 27 -3.87 15.95 -8.75
N ALA A 28 -4.16 14.77 -8.20
CA ALA A 28 -5.46 14.51 -7.59
C ALA A 28 -5.55 15.23 -6.24
N ASN A 29 -6.75 15.67 -5.89
CA ASN A 29 -6.99 16.20 -4.55
C ASN A 29 -6.95 15.06 -3.52
N ALA A 30 -6.58 15.38 -2.28
CA ALA A 30 -6.46 14.38 -1.22
C ALA A 30 -7.82 13.75 -0.83
N ASP A 31 -8.93 14.40 -1.13
CA ASP A 31 -10.30 13.96 -0.90
C ASP A 31 -10.97 13.34 -2.15
N ASP A 32 -10.24 13.18 -3.25
CA ASP A 32 -10.75 12.54 -4.47
C ASP A 32 -10.95 11.02 -4.22
N PRO A 33 -12.21 10.54 -4.23
CA PRO A 33 -12.51 9.15 -3.95
C PRO A 33 -12.06 8.19 -5.06
N GLU A 34 -11.96 8.64 -6.31
CA GLU A 34 -11.44 7.82 -7.40
C GLU A 34 -9.92 7.66 -7.28
N ALA A 35 -9.21 8.75 -6.97
CA ALA A 35 -7.78 8.69 -6.70
C ALA A 35 -7.47 7.80 -5.48
N ALA A 36 -8.24 7.94 -4.41
CA ALA A 36 -8.12 7.12 -3.21
C ALA A 36 -8.38 5.64 -3.50
N ALA A 37 -9.43 5.32 -4.27
CA ALA A 37 -9.75 3.95 -4.67
C ALA A 37 -8.67 3.31 -5.55
N ARG A 38 -8.00 4.10 -6.42
CA ARG A 38 -6.90 3.60 -7.25
C ARG A 38 -5.67 3.20 -6.43
N ILE A 39 -5.28 4.01 -5.44
CA ILE A 39 -3.99 3.84 -4.76
C ILE A 39 -4.04 2.94 -3.52
N ALA A 40 -5.18 2.87 -2.81
CA ALA A 40 -5.29 2.08 -1.59
C ALA A 40 -4.88 0.59 -1.75
N PRO A 41 -5.28 -0.12 -2.83
CA PRO A 41 -4.85 -1.51 -3.02
C PRO A 41 -3.33 -1.66 -3.19
N ALA A 42 -2.68 -0.72 -3.86
CA ALA A 42 -1.22 -0.75 -4.06
C ALA A 42 -0.48 -0.56 -2.74
N TYR A 43 -1.00 0.32 -1.86
CA TYR A 43 -0.48 0.46 -0.50
C TYR A 43 -0.61 -0.84 0.32
N ARG A 44 -1.78 -1.50 0.29
CA ARG A 44 -1.99 -2.80 0.96
C ARG A 44 -1.04 -3.87 0.46
N GLU A 45 -0.86 -3.96 -0.86
CA GLU A 45 0.02 -4.94 -1.49
C GLU A 45 1.48 -4.77 -1.04
N VAL A 46 1.98 -3.52 -1.06
CA VAL A 46 3.35 -3.21 -0.60
C VAL A 46 3.51 -3.46 0.91
N ALA A 47 2.52 -3.09 1.74
CA ALA A 47 2.54 -3.37 3.17
C ALA A 47 2.62 -4.86 3.47
N TRP A 48 1.81 -5.67 2.78
CA TRP A 48 1.82 -7.12 2.92
C TRP A 48 3.18 -7.72 2.54
N LEU A 49 3.76 -7.32 1.41
CA LEU A 49 5.06 -7.83 0.96
C LEU A 49 6.20 -7.44 1.90
N TRP A 50 6.15 -6.24 2.50
CA TRP A 50 7.11 -5.87 3.55
C TRP A 50 7.04 -6.79 4.76
N ARG A 51 5.84 -7.20 5.20
CA ARG A 51 5.68 -8.17 6.30
C ARG A 51 6.20 -9.55 5.93
N GLN A 52 5.96 -10.00 4.70
CA GLN A 52 6.49 -11.27 4.22
C GLN A 52 8.04 -11.27 4.20
N LEU A 53 8.65 -10.15 3.81
CA LEU A 53 10.11 -9.96 3.87
C LEU A 53 10.64 -9.91 5.31
N ALA A 54 9.90 -9.27 6.23
CA ALA A 54 10.26 -9.22 7.66
C ALA A 54 10.15 -10.60 8.34
N ALA A 55 9.21 -11.43 7.89
CA ALA A 55 8.99 -12.78 8.41
C ALA A 55 10.12 -13.77 8.05
N GLN A 56 11.01 -13.41 7.11
CA GLN A 56 12.12 -14.26 6.71
C GLN A 56 13.10 -14.45 7.89
N GLU A 57 13.36 -15.71 8.26
CA GLU A 57 14.21 -16.05 9.41
C GLU A 57 15.61 -15.45 9.27
N ALA A 58 16.18 -15.51 8.07
CA ALA A 58 17.53 -15.05 7.74
C ALA A 58 17.70 -13.52 7.77
N SER A 59 16.62 -12.73 7.88
CA SER A 59 16.73 -11.26 7.89
C SER A 59 17.33 -10.75 9.21
N PRO A 60 18.38 -9.90 9.16
CA PRO A 60 18.93 -9.30 10.36
C PRO A 60 17.89 -8.39 11.04
N TRP A 61 17.98 -8.26 12.36
CA TRP A 61 16.96 -7.57 13.16
C TRP A 61 16.63 -6.16 12.66
N TRP A 62 17.66 -5.36 12.32
CA TRP A 62 17.46 -3.99 11.83
C TRP A 62 16.62 -3.96 10.55
N ALA A 63 16.79 -4.94 9.65
CA ALA A 63 16.06 -5.01 8.39
C ALA A 63 14.60 -5.42 8.63
N LYS A 64 14.36 -6.33 9.58
CA LYS A 64 13.00 -6.68 10.03
C LYS A 64 12.28 -5.46 10.60
N ALA A 65 12.94 -4.70 11.48
CA ALA A 65 12.38 -3.50 12.07
C ALA A 65 12.02 -2.44 11.00
N ALA A 66 12.93 -2.20 10.05
CA ALA A 66 12.69 -1.28 8.94
C ALA A 66 11.52 -1.72 8.04
N ALA A 67 11.45 -3.01 7.70
CA ALA A 67 10.38 -3.59 6.90
C ALA A 67 9.01 -3.47 7.58
N LEU A 68 8.93 -3.78 8.89
CA LEU A 68 7.70 -3.63 9.66
C LEU A 68 7.24 -2.17 9.74
N HIS A 69 8.17 -1.24 9.99
CA HIS A 69 7.85 0.19 10.00
C HIS A 69 7.34 0.70 8.65
N ALA A 70 7.95 0.25 7.56
CA ALA A 70 7.48 0.55 6.22
C ALA A 70 6.07 -0.02 5.99
N ALA A 71 5.83 -1.27 6.38
CA ALA A 71 4.51 -1.89 6.27
C ALA A 71 3.41 -1.11 7.00
N ASP A 72 3.68 -0.68 8.23
CA ASP A 72 2.71 0.08 9.03
C ASP A 72 2.41 1.45 8.43
N THR A 73 3.42 2.10 7.85
CA THR A 73 3.24 3.37 7.12
C THR A 73 2.34 3.18 5.90
N PHE A 74 2.60 2.14 5.12
CA PHE A 74 1.79 1.81 3.94
C PHE A 74 0.35 1.44 4.31
N ASP A 75 0.15 0.67 5.37
CA ASP A 75 -1.19 0.33 5.85
C ASP A 75 -1.96 1.52 6.40
N HIS A 76 -1.27 2.44 7.09
CA HIS A 76 -1.88 3.67 7.54
C HIS A 76 -2.40 4.49 6.35
N GLN A 77 -1.57 4.65 5.31
CA GLN A 77 -1.96 5.34 4.08
C GLN A 77 -3.12 4.63 3.35
N ALA A 78 -3.11 3.30 3.29
CA ALA A 78 -4.23 2.55 2.75
C ALA A 78 -5.53 2.83 3.52
N GLY A 79 -5.47 2.81 4.86
CA GLY A 79 -6.63 3.10 5.71
C GLY A 79 -7.20 4.51 5.53
N LEU A 80 -6.34 5.52 5.36
CA LEU A 80 -6.78 6.88 5.07
C LEU A 80 -7.53 6.96 3.73
N ASN A 81 -6.99 6.35 2.67
CA ASN A 81 -7.61 6.35 1.35
C ASN A 81 -8.92 5.54 1.34
N GLU A 82 -8.96 4.38 2.02
CA GLU A 82 -10.19 3.60 2.19
C GLU A 82 -11.29 4.39 2.92
N ALA A 83 -10.92 5.24 3.90
CA ALA A 83 -11.85 6.11 4.59
C ALA A 83 -12.45 7.19 3.66
N VAL A 84 -11.65 7.78 2.76
CA VAL A 84 -12.12 8.72 1.73
C VAL A 84 -13.16 8.03 0.83
N VAL A 85 -12.85 6.84 0.33
CA VAL A 85 -13.76 6.04 -0.51
C VAL A 85 -15.07 5.75 0.22
N LYS A 86 -15.00 5.35 1.49
CA LYS A 86 -16.19 5.07 2.30
C LYS A 86 -17.04 6.33 2.52
N GLY A 87 -16.41 7.46 2.83
CA GLY A 87 -17.09 8.75 3.03
C GLY A 87 -17.86 9.21 1.79
N SER A 88 -17.26 9.07 0.59
CA SER A 88 -17.92 9.40 -0.67
C SER A 88 -19.16 8.53 -0.95
N ARG A 89 -19.12 7.23 -0.63
CA ARG A 89 -20.29 6.34 -0.81
C ARG A 89 -21.46 6.74 0.09
N SER A 90 -21.18 7.06 1.35
CA SER A 90 -22.22 7.51 2.29
C SER A 90 -22.86 8.84 1.87
N ALA A 91 -22.11 9.76 1.26
CA ALA A 91 -22.67 11.00 0.72
C ALA A 91 -23.59 10.74 -0.49
N GLY A 92 -23.18 9.88 -1.42
CA GLY A 92 -23.97 9.57 -2.62
C GLY A 92 -25.24 8.74 -2.38
N GLU A 93 -25.36 8.05 -1.24
CA GLU A 93 -26.58 7.34 -0.81
C GLU A 93 -27.63 8.27 -0.21
N VAL A 94 -27.24 9.43 0.35
CA VAL A 94 -28.17 10.41 0.94
C VAL A 94 -28.82 11.29 -0.13
N GLU A 95 -28.18 11.44 -1.29
CA GLU A 95 -28.66 12.30 -2.39
C GLU A 95 -29.59 11.59 -3.40
N ARG A 96 -29.89 10.30 -3.24
CA ARG A 96 -30.83 9.54 -4.10
C ARG A 96 -32.16 9.24 -3.40
#